data_AF-A0A357MKA9-F1
#
_entry.id   AF-A0A357MKA9-F1
#
_cell.length_a   1.000
_cell.length_b   1.000
_cell.length_c   1.000
_cell.angle_alpha   90.00
_cell.angle_beta   90.00
_cell.angle_gamma   90.00
#
_symmetry.space_group_name_H-M   'P 1'
#
loop_
_entity.id
_entity.type
_entity.pdbx_description
1 polymer ?
#
loop_
_entity_poly.entity_id
_entity_poly.type
_entity_poly.pdbx_seq_one_letter_code
_entity_poly.pdbx_strand_id
1 'polypeptide(L)' 'MIDPTPNETEAMTVGGQEGGAFLESIGKSDLATLSATEWDQFIDVVVTGYCDHLRELAARDRTRLDGMVPEVPF' A
#
# COMPACT_ATOMS: atom_id res chain seq x y z
N MET A 1 4.69 -12.54 1.99
CA MET A 1 6.05 -12.09 1.63
C MET A 1 7.03 -12.74 2.59
N ILE A 2 8.12 -13.32 2.11
CA ILE A 2 9.21 -13.80 2.97
C ILE A 2 10.25 -12.69 2.87
N ASP A 3 10.50 -12.00 3.99
CA ASP A 3 11.41 -10.85 4.13
C ASP A 3 10.98 -9.54 3.44
N PRO A 4 9.88 -8.89 3.90
CA PRO A 4 9.49 -7.58 3.40
C PRO A 4 10.56 -6.53 3.72
N THR A 5 10.83 -5.66 2.75
CA THR A 5 11.55 -4.42 2.99
C THR A 5 10.76 -3.51 3.95
N PRO A 6 11.39 -2.48 4.55
CA PRO A 6 10.67 -1.50 5.38
C PRO A 6 9.52 -0.83 4.62
N ASN A 7 9.74 -0.46 3.36
CA ASN A 7 8.71 0.18 2.53
C ASN A 7 7.54 -0.77 2.24
N GLU A 8 7.81 -2.05 1.97
CA GLU A 8 6.76 -3.06 1.77
C GLU A 8 5.97 -3.32 3.06
N THR A 9 6.63 -3.28 4.22
CA THR A 9 5.96 -3.42 5.53
C THR A 9 5.00 -2.24 5.79
N GLU A 10 5.46 -1.02 5.51
CA GLU A 10 4.63 0.18 5.65
C GLU A 10 3.46 0.19 4.66
N ALA A 11 3.73 -0.10 3.38
CA ALA A 11 2.70 -0.21 2.35
C ALA A 11 1.66 -1.28 2.69
N MET A 12 2.07 -2.42 3.29
CA MET A 12 1.14 -3.47 3.71
C MET A 12 0.23 -3.01 4.85
N THR A 13 0.74 -2.15 5.74
CA THR A 13 -0.07 -1.54 6.80
C THR A 13 -1.13 -0.61 6.20
N VAL A 14 -0.75 0.24 5.26
CA VAL A 14 -1.67 1.18 4.59
C VAL A 14 -2.73 0.44 3.78
N GLY A 15 -2.33 -0.52 2.93
CA GLY A 15 -3.29 -1.33 2.18
C GLY A 15 -4.28 -2.09 3.07
N GLY A 16 -3.83 -2.60 4.22
CA GLY A 16 -4.71 -3.24 5.20
C GLY A 16 -5.70 -2.26 5.86
N GLN A 17 -5.27 -1.02 6.14
CA GLN A 17 -6.13 0.04 6.69
C GLN A 17 -7.22 0.45 5.69
N GLU A 18 -6.87 0.62 4.42
CA GLU A 18 -7.83 0.93 3.35
C GLU A 18 -8.87 -0.20 3.20
N GLY A 19 -8.42 -1.45 3.22
CA GLY A 19 -9.33 -2.61 3.24
C GLY A 19 -10.25 -2.63 4.45
N GLY A 20 -9.72 -2.32 5.64
CA GLY A 20 -10.50 -2.18 6.87
C GLY A 20 -11.57 -1.08 6.76
N ALA A 21 -11.20 0.09 6.24
CA ALA A 21 -12.13 1.19 6.01
C ALA A 21 -13.23 0.83 5.01
N PHE A 22 -12.91 0.07 3.95
CA PHE A 22 -13.91 -0.47 3.02
C PHE A 22 -14.91 -1.39 3.73
N LEU A 23 -14.41 -2.34 4.52
CA LEU A 23 -15.24 -3.28 5.30
C LEU A 23 -16.17 -2.54 6.28
N GLU A 24 -15.67 -1.53 6.97
CA GLU A 24 -16.46 -0.65 7.83
C GLU A 24 -17.54 0.10 7.03
N SER A 25 -17.23 0.59 5.83
CA SER A 25 -18.17 1.34 4.99
C SER A 25 -19.37 0.50 4.53
N ILE A 26 -19.19 -0.81 4.35
CA ILE A 26 -20.25 -1.76 3.99
C ILE A 26 -20.85 -2.46 5.22
N GLY A 27 -20.38 -2.12 6.43
CA GLY A 27 -20.87 -2.66 7.70
C GLY A 27 -20.59 -4.16 7.90
N LYS A 28 -19.52 -4.70 7.31
CA LYS A 28 -19.15 -6.12 7.41
C LYS A 28 -17.76 -6.28 7.99
N SER A 29 -17.58 -7.26 8.86
CA SER A 29 -16.26 -7.62 9.42
C SER A 29 -15.92 -9.10 9.24
N ASP A 30 -16.93 -9.95 9.01
CA ASP A 30 -16.74 -11.36 8.69
C ASP A 30 -16.60 -11.54 7.18
N LEU A 31 -15.38 -11.83 6.73
CA LEU A 31 -15.05 -11.99 5.32
C LEU A 31 -15.84 -13.14 4.64
N ALA A 32 -16.31 -14.13 5.41
CA ALA A 32 -17.13 -15.21 4.86
C ALA A 32 -18.54 -14.75 4.44
N THR A 33 -18.96 -13.56 4.86
CA THR A 33 -20.27 -12.96 4.53
C THR A 33 -20.23 -12.01 3.35
N LEU A 34 -19.04 -11.79 2.76
CA LEU A 34 -18.90 -11.03 1.55
C LEU A 34 -19.48 -11.82 0.37
N SER A 35 -20.27 -11.14 -0.46
CA SER A 35 -20.55 -11.61 -1.81
C SER A 35 -19.26 -11.60 -2.64
N ALA A 36 -19.26 -12.32 -3.77
CA ALA A 36 -18.13 -12.32 -4.68
C ALA A 36 -17.70 -10.91 -5.11
N THR A 37 -18.67 -10.01 -5.38
CA THR A 37 -18.38 -8.64 -5.77
C THR A 37 -17.77 -7.81 -4.64
N GLU A 38 -18.26 -7.96 -3.41
CA GLU A 38 -17.69 -7.26 -2.26
C GLU A 38 -16.28 -7.79 -1.94
N TRP A 39 -16.05 -9.09 -2.14
CA TRP A 39 -14.73 -9.69 -2.00
C TRP A 39 -13.75 -9.12 -3.02
N ASP A 40 -14.13 -9.08 -4.30
CA ASP A 40 -13.28 -8.52 -5.35
C ASP A 40 -12.95 -7.05 -5.08
N GLN A 41 -13.93 -6.26 -4.65
CA GLN A 41 -13.72 -4.86 -4.26
C GLN A 41 -12.80 -4.73 -3.05
N PHE A 42 -12.97 -5.57 -2.02
CA PHE A 42 -12.10 -5.57 -0.85
C PHE A 42 -10.64 -5.83 -1.24
N ILE A 43 -10.39 -6.84 -2.08
CA ILE A 43 -9.03 -7.15 -2.55
C ILE A 43 -8.47 -6.02 -3.41
N ASP A 44 -9.29 -5.44 -4.30
CA ASP A 44 -8.88 -4.32 -5.14
C ASP A 44 -8.46 -3.10 -4.30
N VAL A 45 -9.23 -2.75 -3.27
CA VAL A 45 -8.89 -1.66 -2.34
C VAL A 45 -7.58 -1.94 -1.60
N VAL A 46 -7.40 -3.16 -1.07
CA VAL A 46 -6.17 -3.54 -0.34
C VAL A 46 -4.94 -3.47 -1.24
N VAL A 47 -5.03 -4.05 -2.44
CA VAL A 47 -3.91 -4.10 -3.39
C VAL A 47 -3.60 -2.71 -3.94
N THR A 48 -4.62 -1.91 -4.22
CA THR A 48 -4.46 -0.53 -4.68
C THR A 48 -3.77 0.33 -3.62
N GLY A 49 -4.27 0.32 -2.38
CA GLY A 49 -3.66 1.07 -1.27
C GLY A 49 -2.21 0.65 -1.02
N TYR A 50 -1.92 -0.66 -1.07
CA TYR A 50 -0.55 -1.16 -1.00
C TYR A 50 0.34 -0.62 -2.13
N CYS A 51 -0.11 -0.76 -3.39
CA CYS A 51 0.70 -0.39 -4.56
C CYS A 51 0.96 1.11 -4.62
N ASP A 52 -0.05 1.92 -4.32
CA ASP A 52 0.07 3.37 -4.36
C ASP A 52 1.00 3.88 -3.27
N HIS A 53 0.87 3.38 -2.03
CA HIS A 53 1.78 3.76 -0.95
C HIS A 53 3.22 3.32 -1.23
N LEU A 54 3.41 2.11 -1.78
CA LEU A 54 4.75 1.63 -2.13
C LEU A 54 5.40 2.50 -3.22
N ARG A 55 4.63 2.97 -4.21
CA ARG A 55 5.11 3.91 -5.24
C ARG A 55 5.50 5.25 -4.64
N GLU A 56 4.72 5.77 -3.69
CA GLU A 56 5.07 7.01 -2.99
C GLU A 56 6.37 6.88 -2.21
N LEU A 57 6.55 5.80 -1.46
CA LEU A 57 7.78 5.54 -0.70
C LEU A 57 8.99 5.42 -1.63
N ALA A 58 8.85 4.69 -2.75
CA ALA A 58 9.91 4.60 -3.75
C ALA A 58 10.26 5.96 -4.38
N ALA A 59 9.28 6.83 -4.61
CA ALA A 59 9.51 8.18 -5.12
C ALA A 59 10.23 9.07 -4.10
N ARG A 60 9.87 8.96 -2.82
CA ARG A 60 10.55 9.66 -1.71
C ARG A 60 12.01 9.22 -1.58
N ASP A 61 12.27 7.91 -1.63
CA ASP A 61 13.62 7.37 -1.57
C ASP A 61 14.49 7.83 -2.74
N ARG A 62 13.92 7.82 -3.96
CA ARG A 62 14.63 8.33 -5.15
C ARG A 62 15.02 9.79 -4.99
N THR A 63 14.07 10.64 -4.59
CA THR A 63 14.31 12.08 -4.35
C THR A 63 15.42 12.30 -3.33
N ARG A 64 15.43 11.50 -2.25
CA ARG A 64 16.48 11.55 -1.23
C ARG A 64 17.84 11.17 -1.79
N LEU A 65 17.92 10.10 -2.58
CA LEU A 65 19.19 9.65 -3.18
C LEU A 65 19.72 10.65 -4.19
N ASP A 66 18.87 11.22 -5.04
CA ASP A 66 19.25 12.22 -6.03
C ASP A 66 19.84 13.48 -5.37
N GLY A 67 19.28 13.92 -4.23
CA GLY A 67 19.81 15.04 -3.46
C GLY A 67 21.13 14.76 -2.73
N MET A 68 21.56 13.50 -2.64
CA MET A 68 22.84 13.11 -2.01
C MET A 68 24.00 13.02 -3.02
N VAL A 69 23.73 13.04 -4.33
CA VAL A 69 24.78 13.04 -5.36
C VAL A 69 25.35 14.45 -5.47
N PRO A 70 26.62 14.71 -5.11
CA PRO A 70 27.21 16.03 -5.28
C PRO A 70 27.27 16.36 -6.78
N GLU A 71 26.88 17.58 -7.16
CA GLU A 71 27.16 18.09 -8.51
C GLU A 71 28.67 18.03 -8.72
N VAL A 72 29.13 17.13 -9.59
CA VAL A 72 30.53 17.07 -9.98
C VAL A 72 30.74 18.29 -10.89
N PRO A 73 31.51 19.31 -10.48
CA PRO A 73 31.79 20.44 -11.35
C PRO A 73 32.69 19.93 -12.47
N PHE A 74 32.28 20.14 -13.71
CA PHE A 74 33.10 19.94 -14.91
C PHE A 74 34.15 21.04 -15.05
#